data_AF-A0AAE0RCL6-F1
#
_entry.id   AF-A0AAE0RCL6-F1
#
_cell.length_a   1.000
_cell.length_b   1.000
_cell.length_c   1.000
_cell.angle_alpha   90.00
_cell.angle_beta   90.00
_cell.angle_gamma   90.00
#
_symmetry.space_group_name_H-M   'P 1'
#
loop_
_entity.id
_entity.type
_entity.pdbx_description
1 polymer ?
#
loop_
_entity_poly.entity_id
_entity_poly.type
_entity_poly.pdbx_seq_one_letter_code
_entity_poly.pdbx_strand_id
1 'polypeptide(L)'
;MGRFGVKERNLEGQMVADFAKRMDMAMVNTYFQKREEHRVTYKSGGRSTQVVLPDDWETRAEVIRKTGRKVLGVSSGRRKEDKETWWWNEEVQDSIQRKRLAKKKWDMDRTEENRQEYKELQRRVKREVSKAKQKAYDELYTRLDTREGEKDLYRLARQRDRDGKDVQQVRVIK
;
A
#
# COMPACT_ATOMS: atom_id res chain seq x y z
N MET A 1 -8.47 -13.71 24.69
CA MET A 1 -7.72 -14.94 24.34
C MET A 1 -6.25 -14.82 24.74
N GLY A 2 -5.73 -15.84 25.44
CA GLY A 2 -4.38 -15.91 26.00
C GLY A 2 -4.41 -15.97 27.53
N ARG A 3 -3.75 -16.98 28.14
CA ARG A 3 -3.60 -17.10 29.61
C ARG A 3 -2.92 -15.87 30.23
N PHE A 4 -2.18 -15.12 29.40
CA PHE A 4 -1.41 -13.93 29.76
C PHE A 4 -2.00 -12.61 29.22
N GLY A 5 -3.21 -12.63 28.65
CA GLY A 5 -3.90 -11.44 28.15
C GLY A 5 -4.40 -10.53 29.29
N VAL A 6 -4.56 -9.23 29.02
CA VAL A 6 -4.98 -8.22 30.01
C VAL A 6 -6.51 -8.15 30.20
N LYS A 7 -7.30 -8.67 29.26
CA LYS A 7 -8.77 -8.66 29.30
C LYS A 7 -9.34 -9.99 29.83
N GLU A 8 -10.53 -9.93 30.44
CA GLU A 8 -11.34 -11.12 30.78
C GLU A 8 -11.62 -11.98 29.54
N ARG A 9 -11.79 -13.30 29.73
CA ARG A 9 -11.98 -14.24 28.61
C ARG A 9 -13.38 -14.07 28.02
N ASN A 10 -13.45 -13.79 26.73
CA ASN A 10 -14.70 -13.85 25.98
C ASN A 10 -15.16 -15.31 25.82
N LEU A 11 -16.49 -15.55 25.85
CA LEU A 11 -17.09 -16.89 25.74
C LEU A 11 -16.62 -17.64 24.49
N GLU A 12 -16.56 -16.97 23.34
CA GLU A 12 -16.05 -17.55 22.09
C GLU A 12 -14.57 -17.97 22.19
N GLY A 13 -13.76 -17.16 22.89
CA GLY A 13 -12.36 -17.48 23.13
C GLY A 13 -12.16 -18.65 24.09
N GLN A 14 -13.11 -18.89 24.98
CA GLN A 14 -13.15 -20.07 25.84
C GLN A 14 -13.49 -21.32 25.02
N MET A 15 -14.50 -21.25 24.15
CA MET A 15 -14.89 -22.38 23.28
C MET A 15 -13.77 -22.86 22.36
N VAL A 16 -13.05 -21.92 21.74
CA VAL A 16 -11.90 -22.25 20.88
C VAL A 16 -10.77 -22.90 21.70
N ALA A 17 -10.57 -22.45 22.94
CA ALA A 17 -9.58 -23.03 23.83
C ALA A 17 -9.94 -24.45 24.30
N ASP A 18 -11.22 -24.67 24.62
CA ASP A 18 -11.73 -25.96 25.06
C ASP A 18 -11.73 -26.98 23.91
N PHE A 19 -12.05 -26.54 22.69
CA PHE A 19 -11.92 -27.35 21.48
C PHE A 19 -10.47 -27.77 21.21
N ALA A 20 -9.52 -26.83 21.27
CA ALA A 20 -8.10 -27.12 21.07
C ALA A 20 -7.58 -28.11 22.13
N LYS A 21 -7.99 -27.98 23.39
CA LYS A 21 -7.66 -28.93 24.47
C LYS A 21 -8.24 -30.32 24.21
N ARG A 22 -9.46 -30.42 23.68
CA ARG A 22 -10.12 -31.70 23.36
C ARG A 22 -9.46 -32.43 22.18
N MET A 23 -8.90 -31.68 21.23
CA MET A 23 -8.24 -32.21 20.03
C MET A 23 -6.72 -32.39 20.21
N ASP A 24 -6.20 -32.21 21.42
CA ASP A 24 -4.76 -32.20 21.75
C ASP A 24 -3.93 -31.25 20.87
N MET A 25 -4.52 -30.11 20.51
CA MET A 25 -3.90 -29.09 19.66
C MET A 25 -3.32 -27.95 20.50
N ALA A 26 -2.07 -27.58 20.22
CA ALA A 26 -1.43 -26.45 20.87
C ALA A 26 -1.85 -25.12 20.23
N MET A 27 -2.50 -24.23 20.99
CA MET A 27 -2.68 -22.84 20.58
C MET A 27 -1.40 -22.05 20.83
N VAL A 28 -0.60 -21.81 19.79
CA VAL A 28 0.71 -21.14 19.90
C VAL A 28 0.62 -19.76 20.58
N ASN A 29 -0.49 -19.04 20.39
CA ASN A 29 -0.72 -17.71 20.97
C ASN A 29 -0.97 -17.71 22.50
N THR A 30 -1.29 -18.86 23.13
CA THR A 30 -1.49 -18.92 24.58
C THR A 30 -0.19 -19.13 25.37
N TYR A 31 0.87 -19.61 24.72
CA TYR A 31 2.18 -19.86 25.34
C TYR A 31 3.10 -18.62 25.34
N PHE A 32 2.77 -17.59 24.55
CA PHE A 32 3.62 -16.41 24.42
C PHE A 32 3.30 -15.34 25.48
N GLN A 33 4.11 -15.29 26.53
CA GLN A 33 4.02 -14.23 27.55
C GLN A 33 4.75 -12.97 27.05
N LYS A 34 4.01 -11.95 26.61
CA LYS A 34 4.60 -10.62 26.34
C LYS A 34 5.22 -10.08 27.64
N ARG A 35 6.52 -9.77 27.59
CA ARG A 35 7.24 -9.04 28.66
C ARG A 35 6.53 -7.73 28.99
N GLU A 36 6.59 -7.31 30.25
CA GLU A 36 5.91 -6.11 30.74
C GLU A 36 6.35 -4.84 29.97
N GLU A 37 7.63 -4.76 29.61
CA GLU A 37 8.18 -3.70 28.74
C GLU A 37 7.46 -3.56 27.40
N HIS A 38 6.99 -4.67 26.80
CA HIS A 38 6.27 -4.69 25.53
C HIS A 38 4.76 -4.46 25.68
N ARG A 39 4.26 -4.33 26.92
CA ARG A 39 2.87 -3.97 27.23
C ARG A 39 2.71 -2.47 27.46
N VAL A 40 3.79 -1.77 27.80
CA VAL A 40 3.81 -0.35 28.10
C VAL A 40 3.96 0.45 26.80
N THR A 41 2.98 1.31 26.50
CA THR A 41 3.02 2.18 25.31
C THR A 41 3.55 3.58 25.60
N TYR A 42 3.66 3.97 26.88
CA TYR A 42 4.27 5.23 27.31
C TYR A 42 5.05 5.08 28.63
N LYS A 43 6.29 5.57 28.67
CA LYS A 43 7.14 5.65 29.87
C LYS A 43 7.67 7.07 30.07
N SER A 44 7.40 7.68 31.22
CA SER A 44 8.01 8.96 31.61
C SER A 44 8.03 9.12 33.14
N GLY A 45 9.15 9.62 33.69
CA GLY A 45 9.28 9.97 35.11
C GLY A 45 8.94 8.85 36.10
N GLY A 46 9.31 7.59 35.81
CA GLY A 46 9.00 6.43 36.65
C GLY A 46 7.57 5.90 36.54
N ARG A 47 6.70 6.53 35.74
CA ARG A 47 5.34 6.04 35.44
C ARG A 47 5.32 5.33 34.09
N SER A 48 4.78 4.12 34.09
CA SER A 48 4.54 3.30 32.90
C SER A 48 3.04 3.15 32.72
N THR A 49 2.49 3.57 31.59
CA THR A 49 1.06 3.42 31.30
C THR A 49 0.85 2.68 29.98
N GLN A 50 -0.22 1.90 29.93
CA GLN A 50 -0.75 1.34 28.70
C GLN A 50 -1.87 2.27 28.23
N VAL A 51 -1.64 2.96 27.12
CA VAL A 51 -2.69 3.65 26.37
C VAL A 51 -3.69 2.60 25.89
N VAL A 52 -4.82 2.52 26.60
CA VAL A 52 -5.97 1.73 26.18
C VAL A 52 -6.68 2.54 25.10
N LEU A 53 -6.59 2.06 23.86
CA LEU A 53 -7.35 2.64 22.76
C LEU A 53 -8.81 2.18 22.86
N PRO A 54 -9.77 3.04 22.47
CA PRO A 54 -11.16 2.65 22.31
C PRO A 54 -11.31 1.39 21.43
N ASP A 55 -12.28 0.55 21.76
CA ASP A 55 -12.58 -0.67 20.98
C ASP A 55 -13.31 -0.35 19.67
N ASP A 56 -13.92 0.84 19.58
CA ASP A 56 -14.54 1.38 18.39
C ASP A 56 -13.50 1.86 17.36
N TRP A 57 -13.69 1.47 16.10
CA TRP A 57 -12.77 1.78 15.01
C TRP A 57 -12.76 3.26 14.63
N GLU A 58 -13.89 3.94 14.68
CA GLU A 58 -14.01 5.35 14.30
C GLU A 58 -13.23 6.23 15.28
N THR A 59 -13.42 5.97 16.56
CA THR A 59 -12.77 6.66 17.67
C THR A 59 -11.26 6.40 17.64
N ARG A 60 -10.85 5.16 17.39
CA ARG A 60 -9.43 4.79 17.23
C ARG A 60 -8.79 5.51 16.04
N ALA A 61 -9.46 5.52 14.89
CA ALA A 61 -8.99 6.19 13.70
C ALA A 61 -8.91 7.72 13.90
N GLU A 62 -9.81 8.30 14.68
CA GLU A 62 -9.76 9.71 15.04
C GLU A 62 -8.55 10.04 15.92
N VAL A 63 -8.27 9.23 16.95
CA VAL A 63 -7.10 9.40 17.83
C VAL A 63 -5.80 9.30 17.04
N ILE A 64 -5.70 8.33 16.12
CA ILE A 64 -4.53 8.18 15.24
C ILE A 64 -4.38 9.41 14.33
N ARG A 65 -5.45 9.86 13.67
CA ARG A 65 -5.41 11.04 12.80
C ARG A 65 -5.04 12.31 13.57
N LYS A 66 -5.60 12.54 14.76
CA LYS A 66 -5.28 13.69 15.61
C LYS A 66 -3.82 13.66 16.06
N THR A 67 -3.33 12.51 16.51
CA THR A 67 -1.95 12.34 16.96
C THR A 67 -0.98 12.51 15.79
N GLY A 68 -1.27 11.89 14.64
CA GLY A 68 -0.51 12.04 13.41
C GLY A 68 -0.43 13.51 12.98
N ARG A 69 -1.54 14.25 12.98
CA ARG A 69 -1.55 15.69 12.69
C ARG A 69 -0.72 16.51 13.68
N LYS A 70 -0.76 16.17 14.97
CA LYS A 70 -0.02 16.89 16.01
C LYS A 70 1.49 16.66 15.92
N VAL A 71 1.91 15.42 15.63
CA VAL A 71 3.34 15.03 15.60
C VAL A 71 3.97 15.31 14.23
N LEU A 72 3.26 14.97 13.14
CA LEU A 72 3.78 15.01 11.78
C LEU A 72 3.29 16.22 10.98
N GLY A 73 2.34 16.99 11.51
CA GLY A 73 1.69 18.09 10.78
C GLY A 73 0.67 17.60 9.74
N VAL A 74 0.18 18.54 8.94
CA VAL A 74 -0.72 18.29 7.80
C VAL A 74 0.00 18.75 6.53
N SER A 75 0.27 17.83 5.61
CA SER A 75 0.76 18.22 4.28
C SER A 75 -0.41 18.77 3.46
N SER A 76 -0.17 19.83 2.68
CA SER A 76 -1.13 20.26 1.67
C SER A 76 -1.26 19.09 0.70
N GLY A 77 -2.43 18.45 0.65
CA GLY A 77 -2.70 17.29 -0.19
C GLY A 77 -2.70 17.62 -1.69
N ARG A 78 -1.81 18.50 -2.18
CA ARG A 78 -1.46 18.59 -3.60
C ARG A 78 -1.11 17.17 -4.00
N ARG A 79 -2.06 16.50 -4.64
CA ARG A 79 -1.79 15.27 -5.38
C ARG A 79 -0.59 15.61 -6.25
N LYS A 80 0.49 14.84 -6.11
CA LYS A 80 1.36 14.66 -7.27
C LYS A 80 0.40 14.21 -8.35
N GLU A 81 0.19 15.04 -9.37
CA GLU A 81 -0.44 14.55 -10.59
C GLU A 81 0.28 13.26 -10.92
N ASP A 82 -0.48 12.17 -11.08
CA ASP A 82 0.09 10.87 -11.37
C ASP A 82 0.93 11.05 -12.63
N LYS A 83 2.26 11.10 -12.49
CA LYS A 83 3.21 11.20 -13.61
C LYS A 83 3.08 10.00 -14.57
N GLU A 84 2.15 9.09 -14.33
CA GLU A 84 1.83 7.92 -15.14
C GLU A 84 0.72 8.18 -16.18
N THR A 85 0.03 9.32 -16.18
CA THR A 85 -1.08 9.58 -17.14
C THR A 85 -0.66 10.21 -18.47
N TRP A 86 0.54 10.77 -18.60
CA TRP A 86 0.92 11.50 -19.83
C TRP A 86 1.11 10.62 -21.08
N TRP A 87 1.28 9.31 -20.91
CA TRP A 87 1.36 8.31 -22.01
C TRP A 87 0.06 7.50 -22.16
N TRP A 88 -0.99 7.86 -21.42
CA TRP A 88 -2.26 7.13 -21.43
C TRP A 88 -3.05 7.42 -22.71
N ASN A 89 -3.49 6.38 -23.41
CA ASN A 89 -4.31 6.47 -24.62
C ASN A 89 -5.58 5.60 -24.51
N GLU A 90 -6.56 5.84 -25.38
CA GLU A 90 -7.82 5.09 -25.40
C GLU A 90 -7.59 3.59 -25.66
N GLU A 91 -6.59 3.24 -26.47
CA GLU A 91 -6.24 1.84 -26.79
C GLU A 91 -5.69 1.05 -25.58
N VAL A 92 -4.85 1.68 -24.76
CA VAL A 92 -4.37 1.10 -23.49
C VAL A 92 -5.54 0.94 -22.52
N GLN A 93 -6.43 1.92 -22.46
CA GLN A 93 -7.61 1.85 -21.60
C GLN A 93 -8.54 0.70 -22.00
N ASP A 94 -8.91 0.61 -23.27
CA ASP A 94 -9.76 -0.45 -23.81
C ASP A 94 -9.12 -1.83 -23.63
N SER A 95 -7.83 -1.99 -23.95
CA SER A 95 -7.12 -3.26 -23.75
C SER A 95 -7.07 -3.70 -22.28
N ILE A 96 -6.91 -2.76 -21.33
CA ILE A 96 -6.97 -3.04 -19.88
C ILE A 96 -8.39 -3.46 -19.48
N GLN A 97 -9.43 -2.80 -19.99
CA GLN A 97 -10.81 -3.17 -19.73
C GLN A 97 -11.12 -4.59 -20.24
N ARG A 98 -10.73 -4.93 -21.47
CA ARG A 98 -10.87 -6.29 -22.03
C ARG A 98 -10.17 -7.34 -21.17
N LYS A 99 -8.94 -7.06 -20.73
CA LYS A 99 -8.19 -7.94 -19.80
C LYS A 99 -8.95 -8.13 -18.47
N ARG A 100 -9.58 -7.08 -17.92
CA ARG A 100 -10.37 -7.18 -16.69
C ARG A 100 -11.61 -8.05 -16.88
N LEU A 101 -12.31 -7.91 -18.01
CA LEU A 101 -13.46 -8.76 -18.34
C LEU A 101 -13.06 -10.23 -18.48
N ALA A 102 -11.96 -10.53 -19.17
CA ALA A 102 -11.45 -11.89 -19.29
C ALA A 102 -11.00 -12.46 -17.93
N LYS A 103 -10.43 -11.64 -17.05
CA LYS A 103 -10.12 -12.06 -15.67
C LYS A 103 -11.39 -12.43 -14.91
N LYS A 104 -12.44 -11.61 -15.00
CA LYS A 104 -13.74 -11.90 -14.38
C LYS A 104 -14.35 -13.20 -14.91
N LYS A 105 -14.28 -13.43 -16.22
CA LYS A 105 -14.73 -14.68 -16.87
C LYS A 105 -13.95 -15.91 -16.36
N TRP A 106 -12.61 -15.80 -16.27
CA TRP A 106 -11.77 -16.86 -15.70
C TRP A 106 -12.06 -17.10 -14.22
N ASP A 107 -12.34 -16.06 -13.44
CA ASP A 107 -12.68 -16.19 -12.02
C ASP A 107 -14.00 -16.93 -11.78
N MET A 108 -14.95 -16.85 -12.71
CA MET A 108 -16.22 -17.57 -12.65
C MET A 108 -16.07 -19.05 -13.06
N ASP A 109 -15.59 -19.31 -14.28
CA ASP A 109 -15.67 -20.66 -14.84
C ASP A 109 -14.42 -21.51 -14.57
N ARG A 110 -13.28 -20.88 -14.22
CA ARG A 110 -11.96 -21.50 -13.99
C ARG A 110 -11.48 -22.51 -15.06
N THR A 111 -11.98 -22.41 -16.28
CA THR A 111 -11.54 -23.22 -17.42
C THR A 111 -10.15 -22.80 -17.91
N GLU A 112 -9.40 -23.75 -18.51
CA GLU A 112 -8.06 -23.47 -19.04
C GLU A 112 -8.11 -22.56 -20.28
N GLU A 113 -9.18 -22.63 -21.07
CA GLU A 113 -9.42 -21.73 -22.22
C GLU A 113 -9.55 -20.26 -21.76
N ASN A 114 -10.35 -19.99 -20.72
CA ASN A 114 -10.49 -18.65 -20.15
C ASN A 114 -9.17 -18.15 -19.53
N ARG A 115 -8.37 -19.06 -18.97
CA ARG A 115 -7.04 -18.74 -18.46
C ARG A 115 -6.07 -18.36 -19.58
N GLN A 116 -6.11 -19.07 -20.71
CA GLN A 116 -5.31 -18.75 -21.89
C GLN A 116 -5.72 -17.40 -22.49
N GLU A 117 -7.02 -17.17 -22.66
CA GLU A 117 -7.59 -15.90 -23.13
C GLU A 117 -7.11 -14.71 -22.26
N TYR A 118 -7.18 -14.87 -20.93
CA TYR A 118 -6.66 -13.87 -19.99
C TYR A 118 -5.15 -13.64 -20.15
N LYS A 119 -4.34 -14.70 -20.28
CA LYS A 119 -2.88 -14.58 -20.49
C LYS A 119 -2.54 -13.87 -21.79
N GLU A 120 -3.26 -14.15 -22.87
CA GLU A 120 -3.08 -13.48 -24.15
C GLU A 120 -3.43 -12.00 -24.07
N LEU A 121 -4.57 -11.65 -23.46
CA LEU A 121 -4.95 -10.26 -23.23
C LEU A 121 -3.96 -9.54 -22.32
N GLN A 122 -3.42 -10.21 -21.31
CA GLN A 122 -2.35 -9.65 -20.48
C GLN A 122 -1.09 -9.34 -21.29
N ARG A 123 -0.68 -10.22 -22.22
CA ARG A 123 0.44 -9.96 -23.15
C ARG A 123 0.12 -8.83 -24.12
N ARG A 124 -1.11 -8.74 -24.64
CA ARG A 124 -1.56 -7.62 -25.49
C ARG A 124 -1.49 -6.29 -24.74
N VAL A 125 -2.03 -6.22 -23.52
CA VAL A 125 -1.92 -5.01 -22.67
C VAL A 125 -0.48 -4.59 -22.46
N LYS A 126 0.43 -5.53 -22.15
CA LYS A 126 1.86 -5.20 -22.01
C LYS A 126 2.45 -4.60 -23.28
N ARG A 127 2.09 -5.12 -24.45
CA ARG A 127 2.54 -4.60 -25.75
C ARG A 127 1.97 -3.21 -26.02
N GLU A 128 0.68 -3.00 -25.81
CA GLU A 128 0.05 -1.69 -26.04
C GLU A 128 0.59 -0.62 -25.09
N VAL A 129 0.77 -0.95 -23.80
CA VAL A 129 1.44 -0.05 -22.84
C VAL A 129 2.86 0.29 -23.29
N SER A 130 3.62 -0.70 -23.78
CA SER A 130 4.98 -0.48 -24.29
C SER A 130 4.97 0.45 -25.52
N LYS A 131 4.06 0.23 -26.47
CA LYS A 131 3.92 1.08 -27.66
C LYS A 131 3.51 2.50 -27.30
N ALA A 132 2.53 2.68 -26.42
CA ALA A 132 2.06 3.98 -25.99
C ALA A 132 3.18 4.77 -25.29
N LYS A 133 3.93 4.11 -24.40
CA LYS A 133 5.13 4.70 -23.78
C LYS A 133 6.19 5.06 -24.81
N GLN A 134 6.49 4.15 -25.74
CA GLN A 134 7.49 4.41 -26.78
C GLN A 134 7.09 5.62 -27.62
N LYS A 135 5.85 5.66 -28.11
CA LYS A 135 5.32 6.79 -28.90
C LYS A 135 5.42 8.10 -28.13
N ALA A 136 5.02 8.11 -26.86
CA ALA A 136 5.09 9.32 -26.04
C ALA A 136 6.55 9.77 -25.81
N TYR A 137 7.51 8.83 -25.66
CA TYR A 137 8.93 9.16 -25.62
C TYR A 137 9.45 9.68 -26.96
N ASP A 138 9.09 9.07 -28.08
CA ASP A 138 9.50 9.50 -29.42
C ASP A 138 8.99 10.92 -29.71
N GLU A 139 7.73 11.21 -29.39
CA GLU A 139 7.16 12.57 -29.45
C GLU A 139 7.89 13.56 -28.52
N LEU A 140 8.27 13.13 -27.32
CA LEU A 140 9.07 13.96 -26.43
C LEU A 140 10.47 14.25 -27.02
N TYR A 141 11.16 13.25 -27.56
CA TYR A 141 12.51 13.41 -28.10
C TYR A 141 12.53 14.26 -29.36
N THR A 142 11.60 14.05 -30.29
CA THR A 142 11.44 14.91 -31.48
C THR A 142 11.24 16.38 -31.11
N ARG A 143 10.50 16.66 -30.04
CA ARG A 143 10.32 18.03 -29.53
C ARG A 143 11.59 18.59 -28.91
N LEU A 144 12.39 17.76 -28.23
CA LEU A 144 13.66 18.14 -27.62
C LEU A 144 14.75 18.46 -28.66
N ASP A 145 14.70 17.86 -29.85
CA ASP A 145 15.60 18.17 -30.97
C ASP A 145 15.37 19.56 -31.60
N THR A 146 14.29 20.26 -31.20
CA THR A 146 14.03 21.64 -31.63
C THR A 146 14.73 22.67 -30.74
N ARG A 147 15.01 23.86 -31.28
CA ARG A 147 15.66 24.96 -30.52
C ARG A 147 14.85 25.42 -29.29
N GLU A 148 13.54 25.16 -29.27
CA GLU A 148 12.68 25.42 -28.12
C GLU A 148 12.74 24.31 -27.07
N GLY A 149 13.01 23.06 -27.50
CA GLY A 149 13.17 21.88 -26.67
C GLY A 149 14.39 21.90 -25.74
N GLU A 150 15.43 22.66 -26.09
CA GLU A 150 16.63 22.81 -25.26
C GLU A 150 16.30 23.35 -23.85
N LYS A 151 15.38 24.33 -23.76
CA LYS A 151 14.91 24.88 -22.47
C LYS A 151 14.16 23.86 -21.62
N ASP A 152 13.44 22.96 -22.27
CA ASP A 152 12.68 21.90 -21.63
C ASP A 152 13.61 20.82 -21.04
N LEU A 153 14.72 20.52 -21.71
CA LEU A 153 15.76 19.63 -21.20
C LEU A 153 16.35 20.15 -19.89
N TYR A 154 16.73 21.44 -19.85
CA TYR A 154 17.23 22.07 -18.63
C TYR A 154 16.18 22.10 -17.51
N ARG A 155 14.89 22.25 -17.85
CA ARG A 155 13.79 22.19 -16.88
C ARG A 155 13.66 20.78 -16.28
N LEU A 156 13.69 19.75 -17.13
CA LEU A 156 13.66 18.34 -16.72
C LEU A 156 14.84 17.98 -15.81
N ALA A 157 16.06 18.43 -16.16
CA ALA A 157 17.25 18.22 -15.35
C ALA A 157 17.12 18.85 -13.95
N ARG A 158 16.67 20.11 -13.86
CA ARG A 158 16.44 20.79 -12.56
C ARG A 158 15.32 20.14 -11.73
N GLN A 159 14.30 19.59 -12.38
CA GLN A 159 13.24 18.88 -11.67
C GLN A 159 13.74 17.56 -11.08
N ARG A 160 14.57 16.81 -11.82
CA ARG A 160 15.22 15.59 -11.32
C ARG A 160 16.15 15.86 -10.14
N ASP A 161 16.97 16.92 -10.21
CA ASP A 161 17.84 17.33 -9.10
C ASP A 161 17.05 17.66 -7.82
N ARG A 162 15.92 18.38 -7.94
CA ARG A 162 15.02 18.66 -6.81
C ARG A 162 14.40 17.39 -6.25
N ASP A 163 13.86 16.51 -7.10
CA ASP A 163 13.25 15.24 -6.67
C ASP A 163 14.27 14.32 -5.97
N GLY A 164 15.57 14.36 -6.35
CA GLY A 164 16.63 13.58 -5.73
C GLY A 164 17.08 14.07 -4.35
N LYS A 165 16.99 15.37 -4.08
CA LYS A 165 17.35 15.97 -2.78
C LYS A 165 16.43 15.51 -1.65
N ASP A 166 15.15 15.28 -1.95
CA ASP A 166 14.15 14.81 -0.97
C ASP A 166 14.46 13.38 -0.47
N VAL A 167 15.01 12.53 -1.34
CA VAL A 167 15.41 11.15 -1.00
C VAL A 167 16.66 11.11 -0.13
N GLN A 168 17.60 12.05 -0.33
CA GLN A 168 18.84 12.13 0.45
C GLN A 168 18.67 12.79 1.82
N GLN A 169 17.61 13.58 2.02
CA GLN A 169 17.36 14.28 3.28
C GLN A 169 16.53 13.47 4.30
N VAL A 170 16.05 12.27 3.95
CA VAL A 170 15.45 11.36 4.93
C VAL A 170 16.54 10.87 5.88
N ARG A 171 16.80 11.66 6.91
CA ARG A 171 17.60 11.24 8.07
C ARG A 171 16.94 9.99 8.63
N VAL A 172 17.60 8.86 8.46
CA VAL A 172 17.22 7.60 9.09
C VAL A 172 17.10 7.87 10.59
N ILE A 173 15.90 7.73 11.14
CA ILE A 173 15.69 7.77 12.58
C ILE A 173 16.40 6.53 13.12
N LYS A 174 17.44 6.76 13.92
CA LYS A 174 18.28 5.74 14.54
C LYS A 174 17.57 5.09 15.72
#